data_AF-A0A182NG89-F1
#
_entry.id   AF-A0A182NG89-F1
#
_cell.length_a   1.000
_cell.length_b   1.000
_cell.length_c   1.000
_cell.angle_alpha   90.00
_cell.angle_beta   90.00
_cell.angle_gamma   90.00
#
_symmetry.space_group_name_H-M   'P 1'
#
loop_
_entity.id
_entity.type
_entity.pdbx_description
1 polymer ?
#
loop_
_entity_poly.entity_id
_entity_poly.type
_entity_poly.pdbx_seq_one_letter_code
_entity_poly.pdbx_strand_id
1 'polypeptide(L)'
;MIVHHLTILVSLLLCSRGFLCSICLFHGFYDRFFTDLNYIIDDFDGNIWYVVAFRQPDLPYRTLYHLPQDIATNSNCYSYILRTHLGVILMELVCREVHPMHSFDIFTRPSGTYVTGAKAHQREERDFRVVHVLQLTKTAVLLVSCSAKMGTYGMLVLNREPAPAKDAAQVRKIIEAKLPSPLHYWVNYTVTAGTAEKCSCINHFITSVDAHQDKRKGFVLVTLIAAATLLGIVKVLKRLLV
;
A
#
# COMPACT_ATOMS: atom_id res chain seq x y z
N MET A 1 -7.15 -30.26 -11.85
CA MET A 1 -8.55 -29.85 -12.20
C MET A 1 -9.51 -29.95 -11.02
N ILE A 2 -9.70 -31.12 -10.38
CA ILE A 2 -10.70 -31.29 -9.30
C ILE A 2 -10.47 -30.35 -8.09
N VAL A 3 -9.21 -30.14 -7.68
CA VAL A 3 -8.86 -29.25 -6.55
C VAL A 3 -9.20 -27.78 -6.83
N HIS A 4 -9.05 -27.32 -8.08
CA HIS A 4 -9.43 -25.98 -8.52
C HIS A 4 -10.95 -25.77 -8.51
N HIS A 5 -11.71 -26.80 -8.89
CA HIS A 5 -13.17 -26.74 -8.84
C HIS A 5 -13.69 -26.76 -7.40
N LEU A 6 -13.00 -27.47 -6.49
CA LEU A 6 -13.36 -27.48 -5.06
C LEU A 6 -13.09 -26.13 -4.38
N THR A 7 -11.97 -25.46 -4.68
CA THR A 7 -11.68 -24.12 -4.14
C THR A 7 -12.65 -23.06 -4.68
N ILE A 8 -13.02 -23.14 -5.95
CA ILE A 8 -14.06 -22.29 -6.55
C ILE A 8 -15.41 -22.54 -5.87
N LEU A 9 -15.79 -23.80 -5.64
CA LEU A 9 -17.05 -24.17 -5.00
C LEU A 9 -17.09 -23.71 -3.53
N VAL A 10 -15.99 -23.86 -2.77
CA VAL A 10 -15.89 -23.39 -1.38
C VAL A 10 -15.96 -21.86 -1.31
N SER A 11 -15.28 -21.15 -2.21
CA SER A 11 -15.36 -19.69 -2.28
C SER A 11 -16.74 -19.20 -2.73
N LEU A 12 -17.42 -19.91 -3.64
CA LEU A 12 -18.81 -19.64 -4.00
C LEU A 12 -19.78 -19.90 -2.85
N LEU A 13 -19.62 -21.00 -2.10
CA LEU A 13 -20.45 -21.33 -0.94
C LEU A 13 -20.23 -20.36 0.23
N LEU A 14 -19.00 -19.83 0.38
CA LEU A 14 -18.69 -18.77 1.34
C LEU A 14 -19.30 -17.41 0.92
N CYS A 15 -19.40 -17.13 -0.39
CA CYS A 15 -19.99 -15.88 -0.87
C CYS A 15 -21.53 -15.94 -1.07
N SER A 16 -22.16 -17.12 -1.16
CA SER A 16 -23.59 -17.27 -1.51
C SER A 16 -24.59 -16.95 -0.39
N ARG A 17 -24.13 -16.48 0.77
CA ARG A 17 -24.98 -16.05 1.91
C ARG A 17 -24.89 -14.56 2.23
N GLY A 18 -24.59 -13.71 1.24
CA GLY A 18 -24.59 -12.26 1.42
C GLY A 18 -23.42 -11.73 2.26
N PHE A 19 -22.34 -12.50 2.41
CA PHE A 19 -21.14 -12.12 3.15
C PHE A 19 -20.02 -11.67 2.21
N LEU A 20 -19.44 -10.52 2.56
CA LEU A 20 -18.35 -9.78 1.91
C LEU A 20 -17.07 -10.63 1.79
N CYS A 21 -16.84 -11.31 0.66
CA CYS A 21 -15.56 -11.97 0.40
C CYS A 21 -14.44 -10.92 0.17
N SER A 22 -13.27 -11.11 0.78
CA SER A 22 -12.09 -10.24 0.49
C SER A 22 -11.70 -10.38 -0.98
N ILE A 23 -11.28 -9.29 -1.64
CA ILE A 23 -10.72 -9.31 -3.01
C ILE A 23 -9.58 -10.34 -3.11
N CYS A 24 -8.85 -10.57 -2.02
CA CYS A 24 -7.80 -11.59 -1.93
C CYS A 24 -8.30 -13.05 -1.99
N LEU A 25 -9.57 -13.29 -1.67
CA LEU A 25 -10.20 -14.63 -1.64
C LEU A 25 -10.99 -14.94 -2.92
N PHE A 26 -11.33 -13.92 -3.71
CA PHE A 26 -11.91 -14.13 -5.04
C PHE A 26 -10.81 -14.70 -5.96
N HIS A 27 -10.82 -16.02 -6.10
CA HIS A 27 -9.78 -16.84 -6.76
C HIS A 27 -9.42 -16.39 -8.19
N GLY A 28 -8.14 -16.55 -8.55
CA GLY A 28 -7.73 -16.75 -9.96
C GLY A 28 -6.78 -15.71 -10.55
N PHE A 29 -6.21 -14.82 -9.75
CA PHE A 29 -5.37 -13.75 -10.28
C PHE A 29 -3.95 -14.16 -10.68
N TYR A 30 -3.47 -15.32 -10.22
CA TYR A 30 -2.08 -15.74 -10.37
C TYR A 30 -1.63 -15.87 -11.83
N ASP A 31 -2.52 -16.21 -12.76
CA ASP A 31 -2.11 -16.59 -14.12
C ASP A 31 -2.37 -15.53 -15.21
N ARG A 32 -3.20 -14.49 -14.96
CA ARG A 32 -3.66 -13.57 -16.04
C ARG A 32 -3.26 -12.11 -15.89
N PHE A 33 -2.73 -11.70 -14.75
CA PHE A 33 -2.44 -10.29 -14.42
C PHE A 33 -0.96 -10.07 -14.05
N PHE A 34 -0.10 -10.98 -14.48
CA PHE A 34 1.31 -10.94 -14.15
C PHE A 34 2.07 -10.08 -15.16
N THR A 35 2.13 -8.77 -14.93
CA THR A 35 3.11 -7.91 -15.60
C THR A 35 4.19 -7.55 -14.58
N ASP A 36 5.44 -7.84 -14.90
CA ASP A 36 6.55 -7.54 -13.98
C ASP A 36 6.71 -6.02 -13.87
N LEU A 37 6.45 -5.49 -12.67
CA LEU A 37 6.65 -4.08 -12.36
C LEU A 37 8.10 -3.65 -12.54
N ASN A 38 9.08 -4.55 -12.33
CA ASN A 38 10.48 -4.25 -12.61
C ASN A 38 10.66 -3.94 -14.10
N TYR A 39 10.07 -4.74 -14.98
CA TYR A 39 10.11 -4.51 -16.43
C TYR A 39 9.45 -3.18 -16.82
N ILE A 40 8.29 -2.86 -16.25
CA ILE A 40 7.60 -1.58 -16.51
C ILE A 40 8.43 -0.38 -16.01
N ILE A 41 9.21 -0.54 -14.95
CA ILE A 41 10.07 0.54 -14.44
C ILE A 41 11.32 0.68 -15.31
N ASP A 42 11.99 -0.43 -15.63
CA ASP A 42 13.26 -0.46 -16.36
C ASP A 42 13.13 -0.06 -17.84
N ASP A 43 11.99 -0.31 -18.49
CA ASP A 43 11.74 0.04 -19.90
C ASP A 43 11.64 1.56 -20.15
N PHE A 44 11.68 2.39 -19.10
CA PHE A 44 11.56 3.84 -19.20
C PHE A 44 12.63 4.55 -18.37
N ASP A 45 13.42 5.44 -19.00
CA ASP A 45 14.50 6.26 -18.39
C ASP A 45 14.06 7.21 -17.24
N GLY A 46 12.77 7.27 -16.92
CA GLY A 46 12.24 8.08 -15.83
C GLY A 46 12.13 7.29 -14.54
N ASN A 47 12.24 7.96 -13.38
CA ASN A 47 11.96 7.33 -12.07
C ASN A 47 10.72 7.93 -11.39
N ILE A 48 10.16 9.00 -11.95
CA ILE A 48 9.05 9.75 -11.35
C ILE A 48 7.72 9.19 -11.85
N TRP A 49 6.76 9.05 -10.93
CA TRP A 49 5.43 8.52 -11.16
C TRP A 49 4.40 9.31 -10.35
N TYR A 50 3.41 9.87 -11.02
CA TYR A 50 2.35 10.65 -10.38
C TYR A 50 1.18 9.75 -9.99
N VAL A 51 0.61 10.01 -8.82
CA VAL A 51 -0.64 9.35 -8.42
C VAL A 51 -1.78 9.95 -9.21
N VAL A 52 -2.54 9.12 -9.93
CA VAL A 52 -3.72 9.56 -10.69
C VAL A 52 -5.03 9.03 -10.12
N ALA A 53 -4.97 7.90 -9.41
CA ALA A 53 -6.09 7.38 -8.64
C ALA A 53 -5.57 6.52 -7.49
N PHE A 54 -6.32 6.47 -6.39
CA PHE A 54 -5.95 5.68 -5.24
C PHE A 54 -7.16 5.22 -4.43
N ARG A 55 -6.96 4.13 -3.69
CA ARG A 55 -7.83 3.66 -2.62
C ARG A 55 -6.96 3.28 -1.45
N GLN A 56 -7.16 3.94 -0.32
CA GLN A 56 -6.50 3.59 0.93
C GLN A 56 -7.18 2.35 1.56
N PRO A 57 -6.41 1.33 1.96
CA PRO A 57 -6.92 0.20 2.72
C PRO A 57 -7.22 0.60 4.17
N ASP A 58 -8.26 0.01 4.75
CA ASP A 58 -8.54 0.14 6.19
C ASP A 58 -7.63 -0.80 6.99
N LEU A 59 -6.40 -0.36 7.25
CA LEU A 59 -5.40 -1.11 7.99
C LEU A 59 -4.89 -0.33 9.21
N PRO A 60 -4.56 -1.03 10.31
CA PRO A 60 -4.02 -0.39 11.52
C PRO A 60 -2.54 0.04 11.38
N TYR A 61 -1.98 0.01 10.17
CA TYR A 61 -0.60 0.36 9.88
C TYR A 61 -0.49 0.99 8.48
N ARG A 62 0.56 1.78 8.28
CA ARG A 62 0.80 2.53 7.06
C ARG A 62 1.31 1.61 5.95
N THR A 63 0.82 1.84 4.74
CA THR A 63 1.22 1.15 3.50
C THR A 63 1.48 2.18 2.41
N LEU A 64 1.98 1.77 1.25
CA LEU A 64 2.18 2.64 0.08
C LEU A 64 0.89 3.29 -0.45
N TYR A 65 -0.28 2.89 0.06
CA TYR A 65 -1.59 3.44 -0.30
C TYR A 65 -2.08 4.52 0.68
N HIS A 66 -1.35 4.74 1.77
CA HIS A 66 -1.65 5.77 2.76
C HIS A 66 -0.96 7.08 2.37
N LEU A 67 -1.68 7.87 1.59
CA LEU A 67 -1.20 9.11 1.00
C LEU A 67 -1.57 10.32 1.88
N PRO A 68 -0.94 11.50 1.67
CA PRO A 68 -1.36 12.75 2.29
C PRO A 68 -2.82 13.06 1.97
N GLN A 69 -3.54 13.67 2.92
CA GLN A 69 -4.98 13.90 2.78
C GLN A 69 -5.35 14.82 1.60
N ASP A 70 -4.47 15.75 1.25
CA ASP A 70 -4.64 16.75 0.21
C ASP A 70 -4.23 16.28 -1.20
N ILE A 71 -3.70 15.05 -1.35
CA ILE A 71 -3.28 14.53 -2.66
C ILE A 71 -4.43 14.44 -3.67
N ALA A 72 -5.67 14.32 -3.17
CA ALA A 72 -6.86 14.26 -4.02
C ALA A 72 -7.08 15.57 -4.80
N THR A 73 -6.63 16.71 -4.26
CA THR A 73 -6.78 18.03 -4.88
C THR A 73 -5.45 18.64 -5.33
N ASN A 74 -4.31 18.17 -4.82
CA ASN A 74 -2.97 18.68 -5.13
C ASN A 74 -2.07 17.61 -5.76
N SER A 75 -2.61 16.83 -6.70
CA SER A 75 -1.92 15.64 -7.24
C SER A 75 -0.60 15.96 -7.97
N ASN A 76 -0.46 17.17 -8.47
CA ASN A 76 0.75 17.70 -9.12
C ASN A 76 1.91 17.96 -8.13
N CYS A 77 1.62 18.00 -6.83
CA CYS A 77 2.60 18.27 -5.79
C CYS A 77 3.24 16.99 -5.23
N TYR A 78 2.60 15.84 -5.45
CA TYR A 78 3.03 14.55 -4.95
C TYR A 78 3.42 13.62 -6.09
N SER A 79 4.51 12.89 -5.88
CA SER A 79 4.95 11.86 -6.83
C SER A 79 5.66 10.74 -6.08
N TYR A 80 5.68 9.56 -6.69
CA TYR A 80 6.53 8.47 -6.30
C TYR A 80 7.79 8.46 -7.14
N ILE A 81 8.93 8.29 -6.48
CA ILE A 81 10.16 7.87 -7.13
C ILE A 81 10.24 6.35 -7.00
N LEU A 82 10.20 5.64 -8.12
CA LEU A 82 10.39 4.19 -8.20
C LEU A 82 11.80 3.88 -8.69
N ARG A 83 12.49 2.97 -8.01
CA ARG A 83 13.83 2.48 -8.38
C ARG A 83 13.90 0.97 -8.18
N THR A 84 14.48 0.27 -9.14
CA THR A 84 14.74 -1.17 -9.09
C THR A 84 16.17 -1.43 -8.64
N HIS A 85 16.37 -2.36 -7.71
CA HIS A 85 17.70 -2.82 -7.31
C HIS A 85 17.63 -4.28 -6.84
N LEU A 86 18.32 -5.18 -7.56
CA LEU A 86 18.42 -6.61 -7.23
C LEU A 86 17.06 -7.29 -6.96
N GLY A 87 16.04 -7.00 -7.78
CA GLY A 87 14.69 -7.58 -7.64
C GLY A 87 13.81 -6.95 -6.54
N VAL A 88 14.29 -5.88 -5.91
CA VAL A 88 13.52 -5.04 -4.98
C VAL A 88 13.18 -3.72 -5.66
N ILE A 89 11.94 -3.28 -5.53
CA ILE A 89 11.48 -1.98 -6.01
C ILE A 89 11.36 -1.05 -4.80
N LEU A 90 12.23 -0.05 -4.74
CA LEU A 90 12.14 1.06 -3.79
C LEU A 90 11.12 2.07 -4.30
N MET A 91 10.17 2.43 -3.45
CA MET A 91 9.11 3.39 -3.75
C MET A 91 9.12 4.52 -2.71
N GLU A 92 9.49 5.73 -3.14
CA GLU A 92 9.62 6.89 -2.26
C GLU A 92 8.57 7.93 -2.60
N LEU A 93 7.69 8.24 -1.64
CA LEU A 93 6.75 9.34 -1.77
C LEU A 93 7.50 10.66 -1.56
N VAL A 94 7.45 11.51 -2.58
CA VAL A 94 8.11 12.81 -2.61
C VAL A 94 7.07 13.90 -2.85
N CYS A 95 7.18 14.97 -2.08
CA CYS A 95 6.54 16.23 -2.38
C CYS A 95 7.52 17.13 -3.12
N ARG A 96 7.06 17.88 -4.14
CA ARG A 96 7.89 18.79 -4.93
C ARG A 96 8.72 19.80 -4.11
N GLU A 97 8.27 20.18 -2.91
CA GLU A 97 8.92 21.17 -2.04
C GLU A 97 9.71 20.56 -0.87
N VAL A 98 9.64 19.24 -0.65
CA VAL A 98 10.18 18.59 0.57
C VAL A 98 11.00 17.34 0.22
N HIS A 99 11.96 17.00 1.09
CA HIS A 99 12.67 15.72 1.08
C HIS A 99 11.71 14.50 1.15
N PRO A 100 12.14 13.28 0.76
CA PRO A 100 11.27 12.10 0.74
C PRO A 100 10.53 11.91 2.06
N MET A 101 9.20 11.83 1.97
CA MET A 101 8.31 11.78 3.13
C MET A 101 8.22 10.37 3.70
N HIS A 102 8.07 9.37 2.82
CA HIS A 102 8.01 7.96 3.20
C HIS A 102 8.63 7.08 2.11
N SER A 103 9.36 6.05 2.53
CA SER A 103 9.96 5.05 1.64
C SER A 103 9.40 3.66 1.96
N PHE A 104 9.00 2.95 0.92
CA PHE A 104 8.48 1.59 0.96
C PHE A 104 9.31 0.69 0.05
N ASP A 105 9.49 -0.55 0.46
CA ASP A 105 10.15 -1.57 -0.34
C ASP A 105 9.09 -2.55 -0.85
N ILE A 106 9.11 -2.85 -2.15
CA ILE A 106 8.28 -3.89 -2.76
C ILE A 106 9.21 -5.03 -3.17
N PHE A 107 9.08 -6.16 -2.48
CA PHE A 107 9.89 -7.34 -2.71
C PHE A 107 9.22 -8.26 -3.73
N THR A 108 9.91 -8.55 -4.83
CA THR A 108 9.48 -9.57 -5.79
C THR A 108 9.82 -10.95 -5.23
N ARG A 109 8.83 -11.81 -4.98
CA ARG A 109 9.08 -13.20 -4.56
C ARG A 109 9.33 -14.10 -5.77
N PRO A 110 10.00 -15.25 -5.62
CA PRO A 110 10.18 -16.22 -6.71
C PRO A 110 8.87 -16.74 -7.31
N SER A 111 7.77 -16.68 -6.54
CA SER A 111 6.41 -16.97 -7.00
C SER A 111 5.79 -15.83 -7.82
N GLY A 112 6.54 -14.77 -8.11
CA GLY A 112 6.07 -13.56 -8.76
C GLY A 112 5.28 -12.60 -7.87
N THR A 113 4.81 -13.03 -6.70
CA THR A 113 4.03 -12.16 -5.81
C THR A 113 4.87 -11.03 -5.23
N TYR A 114 4.30 -9.83 -5.16
CA TYR A 114 4.96 -8.68 -4.54
C TYR A 114 4.53 -8.52 -3.07
N VAL A 115 5.50 -8.37 -2.17
CA VAL A 115 5.27 -8.13 -0.74
C VAL A 115 5.76 -6.73 -0.39
N THR A 116 4.96 -5.95 0.33
CA THR A 116 5.35 -4.59 0.74
C THR A 116 6.00 -4.61 2.12
N GLY A 117 7.05 -3.83 2.31
CA GLY A 117 7.65 -3.52 3.59
C GLY A 117 7.82 -2.01 3.78
N ALA A 118 7.78 -1.54 5.02
CA ALA A 118 8.18 -0.19 5.35
C ALA A 118 9.68 -0.16 5.68
N LYS A 119 10.46 0.65 4.94
CA LYS A 119 11.93 0.72 5.07
C LYS A 119 12.38 1.07 6.51
N ALA A 120 11.59 1.89 7.21
CA ALA A 120 11.86 2.29 8.60
C ALA A 120 11.78 1.13 9.61
N HIS A 121 11.21 -0.02 9.25
CA HIS A 121 10.90 -1.09 10.21
C HIS A 121 11.47 -2.46 9.83
N GLN A 122 12.12 -2.60 8.67
CA GLN A 122 12.72 -3.87 8.18
C GLN A 122 11.79 -5.08 8.38
N ARG A 123 10.48 -4.89 8.25
CA ARG A 123 9.48 -5.93 8.48
C ARG A 123 8.66 -6.09 7.21
N GLU A 124 8.74 -7.28 6.62
CA GLU A 124 7.81 -7.70 5.58
C GLU A 124 6.40 -7.78 6.17
N GLU A 125 5.46 -7.01 5.64
CA GLU A 125 4.05 -7.14 6.03
C GLU A 125 3.42 -8.28 5.23
N ARG A 126 3.41 -9.48 5.84
CA ARG A 126 2.99 -10.71 5.17
C ARG A 126 1.49 -10.83 4.92
N ASP A 127 0.69 -10.04 5.64
CA ASP A 127 -0.78 -10.07 5.59
C ASP A 127 -1.32 -9.22 4.42
N PHE A 128 -0.61 -8.17 4.01
CA PHE A 128 -1.04 -7.27 2.93
C PHE A 128 -0.06 -7.33 1.77
N ARG A 129 -0.50 -7.95 0.65
CA ARG A 129 0.36 -8.26 -0.50
C ARG A 129 -0.09 -7.47 -1.70
N VAL A 130 0.85 -6.99 -2.52
CA VAL A 130 0.53 -6.52 -3.88
C VAL A 130 0.24 -7.77 -4.70
N VAL A 131 -1.02 -7.91 -5.04
CA VAL A 131 -1.54 -9.09 -5.71
C VAL A 131 -1.59 -8.87 -7.21
N HIS A 132 -1.77 -7.61 -7.67
CA HIS A 132 -1.86 -7.28 -9.10
C HIS A 132 -1.04 -6.08 -9.49
N VAL A 133 -0.40 -6.21 -10.66
CA VAL A 133 0.20 -5.13 -11.42
C VAL A 133 -0.36 -5.20 -12.83
N LEU A 134 -1.14 -4.20 -13.23
CA LEU A 134 -1.77 -4.15 -14.53
C LEU A 134 -1.32 -2.90 -15.28
N GLN A 135 -0.71 -3.10 -16.44
CA GLN A 135 -0.43 -2.00 -17.35
C GLN A 135 -1.74 -1.50 -17.99
N LEU A 136 -2.17 -0.30 -17.61
CA LEU A 136 -3.39 0.33 -18.14
C LEU A 136 -3.14 0.97 -19.51
N THR A 137 -2.01 1.65 -19.63
CA THR A 137 -1.50 2.28 -20.87
C THR A 137 0.02 2.10 -20.94
N LYS A 138 0.67 2.61 -22.00
CA LYS A 138 2.14 2.64 -22.07
C LYS A 138 2.79 3.35 -20.87
N THR A 139 2.11 4.34 -20.29
CA THR A 139 2.66 5.22 -19.25
C THR A 139 1.98 5.06 -17.89
N ALA A 140 0.88 4.29 -17.81
CA ALA A 140 0.09 4.14 -16.60
C ALA A 140 -0.01 2.67 -16.14
N VAL A 141 0.20 2.46 -14.85
CA VAL A 141 0.14 1.16 -14.19
C VAL A 141 -0.81 1.20 -12.99
N LEU A 142 -1.55 0.13 -12.79
CA LEU A 142 -2.43 -0.12 -11.66
C LEU A 142 -1.78 -1.15 -10.75
N LEU A 143 -1.60 -0.79 -9.48
CA LEU A 143 -1.21 -1.66 -8.39
C LEU A 143 -2.43 -1.94 -7.51
N VAL A 144 -2.68 -3.21 -7.20
CA VAL A 144 -3.71 -3.61 -6.25
C VAL A 144 -3.08 -4.51 -5.20
N SER A 145 -3.31 -4.15 -3.94
CA SER A 145 -2.99 -4.97 -2.79
C SER A 145 -4.23 -5.33 -2.01
N CYS A 146 -4.21 -6.46 -1.33
CA CYS A 146 -5.25 -6.80 -0.37
C CYS A 146 -4.68 -7.64 0.77
N SER A 147 -5.47 -7.76 1.85
CA SER A 147 -5.25 -8.76 2.89
C SER A 147 -6.35 -9.81 2.89
N ALA A 148 -6.12 -10.92 3.59
CA ALA A 148 -7.15 -11.94 3.79
C ALA A 148 -8.36 -11.40 4.58
N LYS A 149 -8.23 -10.29 5.31
CA LYS A 149 -9.33 -9.64 6.03
C LYS A 149 -10.30 -8.97 5.06
N MET A 150 -11.58 -9.08 5.36
CA MET A 150 -12.64 -8.46 4.55
C MET A 150 -12.45 -6.94 4.46
N GLY A 151 -12.81 -6.35 3.31
CA GLY A 151 -12.82 -4.90 3.11
C GLY A 151 -11.43 -4.23 3.07
N THR A 152 -10.34 -4.99 3.19
CA THR A 152 -8.99 -4.44 3.25
C THR A 152 -8.25 -4.62 1.92
N TYR A 153 -8.42 -3.65 1.03
CA TYR A 153 -7.66 -3.55 -0.22
C TYR A 153 -7.17 -2.13 -0.46
N GLY A 154 -5.99 -2.05 -1.07
CA GLY A 154 -5.39 -0.82 -1.54
C GLY A 154 -5.34 -0.84 -3.07
N MET A 155 -5.59 0.31 -3.67
CA MET A 155 -5.46 0.51 -5.11
C MET A 155 -4.60 1.75 -5.34
N LEU A 156 -3.66 1.68 -6.28
CA LEU A 156 -2.84 2.81 -6.65
C LEU A 156 -2.63 2.80 -8.15
N VAL A 157 -3.03 3.86 -8.82
CA VAL A 157 -2.75 4.08 -10.23
C VAL A 157 -1.67 5.13 -10.33
N LEU A 158 -0.57 4.74 -10.96
CA LEU A 158 0.59 5.57 -11.19
C LEU A 158 0.70 5.88 -12.67
N ASN A 159 1.09 7.10 -13.00
CA ASN A 159 1.32 7.53 -14.37
C ASN A 159 2.65 8.29 -14.47
N ARG A 160 3.41 8.06 -15.55
CA ARG A 160 4.65 8.81 -15.83
C ARG A 160 4.40 10.28 -16.13
N GLU A 161 3.28 10.55 -16.78
CA GLU A 161 2.86 11.92 -17.06
C GLU A 161 2.13 12.47 -15.84
N PRO A 162 2.50 13.67 -15.34
CA PRO A 162 1.64 14.37 -14.39
C PRO A 162 0.28 14.47 -15.05
N ALA A 163 -0.79 14.05 -14.38
CA ALA A 163 -2.11 14.15 -14.97
C ALA A 163 -2.32 15.60 -15.43
N PRO A 164 -2.45 15.89 -16.74
CA PRO A 164 -2.78 17.23 -17.19
C PRO A 164 -4.24 17.46 -16.81
N ALA A 165 -4.52 17.83 -15.55
CA ALA A 165 -5.88 18.01 -14.99
C ALA A 165 -6.92 17.11 -15.70
N LYS A 166 -6.60 15.81 -15.85
CA LYS A 166 -7.34 14.94 -16.78
C LYS A 166 -8.76 14.84 -16.26
N ASP A 167 -9.73 14.96 -17.16
CA ASP A 167 -11.14 14.73 -16.84
C ASP A 167 -11.26 13.42 -16.06
N ALA A 168 -11.76 13.49 -14.84
CA ALA A 168 -11.90 12.34 -13.96
C ALA A 168 -12.69 11.21 -14.64
N ALA A 169 -13.62 11.54 -15.55
CA ALA A 169 -14.35 10.57 -16.35
C ALA A 169 -13.43 9.78 -17.29
N GLN A 170 -12.44 10.42 -17.90
CA GLN A 170 -11.47 9.75 -18.77
C GLN A 170 -10.60 8.76 -17.97
N VAL A 171 -10.12 9.18 -16.80
CA VAL A 171 -9.31 8.30 -15.92
C VAL A 171 -10.11 7.09 -15.49
N ARG A 172 -11.37 7.30 -15.07
CA ARG A 172 -12.29 6.20 -14.71
C ARG A 172 -12.49 5.23 -15.86
N LYS A 173 -12.77 5.75 -17.06
CA LYS A 173 -12.97 4.93 -18.27
C LYS A 173 -11.74 4.07 -18.60
N ILE A 174 -10.53 4.60 -18.46
CA ILE A 174 -9.29 3.84 -18.71
C ILE A 174 -9.13 2.70 -17.69
N ILE A 175 -9.38 2.98 -16.41
CA ILE A 175 -9.30 1.99 -15.34
C ILE A 175 -10.36 0.90 -15.55
N GLU A 176 -11.62 1.28 -15.70
CA GLU A 176 -12.75 0.37 -15.81
C GLU A 176 -12.69 -0.50 -17.07
N ALA A 177 -12.16 0.01 -18.19
CA ALA A 177 -11.98 -0.77 -19.41
C ALA A 177 -10.98 -1.92 -19.28
N LYS A 178 -10.09 -1.87 -18.28
CA LYS A 178 -9.04 -2.87 -18.04
C LYS A 178 -9.32 -3.75 -16.83
N LEU A 179 -10.21 -3.33 -15.94
CA LEU A 179 -10.64 -4.15 -14.81
C LEU A 179 -11.59 -5.26 -15.28
N PRO A 180 -11.29 -6.54 -15.01
CA PRO A 180 -12.20 -7.63 -15.37
C PRO A 180 -13.50 -7.54 -14.56
N SER A 181 -14.59 -8.08 -15.10
CA SER A 181 -15.77 -8.38 -14.28
C SER A 181 -15.45 -9.51 -13.29
N PRO A 182 -15.87 -9.44 -12.01
CA PRO A 182 -16.74 -8.42 -11.41
C PRO A 182 -16.00 -7.26 -10.74
N LEU A 183 -14.66 -7.21 -10.76
CA LEU A 183 -13.86 -6.21 -10.03
C LEU A 183 -14.28 -4.77 -10.31
N HIS A 184 -14.58 -4.44 -11.56
CA HIS A 184 -15.00 -3.07 -11.89
C HIS A 184 -16.25 -2.60 -11.13
N TYR A 185 -17.12 -3.51 -10.68
CA TYR A 185 -18.28 -3.17 -9.85
C TYR A 185 -17.96 -3.08 -8.34
N TRP A 186 -16.85 -3.67 -7.90
CA TRP A 186 -16.52 -3.82 -6.48
C TRP A 186 -15.51 -2.77 -6.00
N VAL A 187 -14.70 -2.24 -6.91
CA VAL A 187 -13.60 -1.35 -6.59
C VAL A 187 -14.09 0.10 -6.53
N ASN A 188 -13.90 0.72 -5.37
CA ASN A 188 -14.14 2.14 -5.13
C ASN A 188 -12.78 2.83 -4.98
N TYR A 189 -12.56 3.91 -5.70
CA TYR A 189 -11.31 4.64 -5.71
C TYR A 189 -11.55 6.13 -5.94
N THR A 190 -10.60 6.92 -5.45
CA THR A 190 -10.55 8.37 -5.63
C THR A 190 -9.66 8.67 -6.81
N VAL A 191 -10.17 9.41 -7.80
CA VAL A 191 -9.35 10.00 -8.86
C VAL A 191 -8.78 11.32 -8.34
N THR A 192 -7.49 11.54 -8.51
CA THR A 192 -6.83 12.76 -8.05
C THR A 192 -6.97 13.86 -9.10
N ALA A 193 -7.15 15.09 -8.65
CA ALA A 193 -7.09 16.29 -9.47
C ALA A 193 -5.84 17.12 -9.12
N GLY A 194 -5.28 17.79 -10.12
CA GLY A 194 -4.20 18.77 -9.92
C GLY A 194 -4.77 20.17 -9.90
N THR A 195 -4.25 21.03 -9.03
CA THR A 195 -4.52 22.47 -9.01
C THR A 195 -3.45 23.21 -9.81
N ALA A 196 -3.80 24.38 -10.37
CA ALA A 196 -2.83 25.29 -11.01
C ALA A 196 -2.05 26.13 -9.98
N GLU A 197 -2.34 25.97 -8.69
CA GLU A 197 -1.77 26.76 -7.61
C GLU A 197 -0.35 26.29 -7.24
N LYS A 198 0.39 27.14 -6.50
CA LYS A 198 1.68 26.76 -5.94
C LYS A 198 1.48 25.60 -4.98
N CYS A 199 2.36 24.60 -5.07
CA CYS A 199 2.35 23.50 -4.13
C CYS A 199 2.54 24.03 -2.70
N SER A 200 1.83 23.42 -1.76
CA SER A 200 2.09 23.60 -0.34
C SER A 200 1.81 22.26 0.30
N CYS A 201 2.87 21.51 0.56
CA CYS A 201 2.72 20.19 1.15
C CYS A 201 2.57 20.32 2.66
N ILE A 202 1.32 20.33 3.10
CA ILE A 202 1.03 20.24 4.52
C ILE A 202 1.05 18.75 4.88
N ASN A 203 1.97 18.34 5.77
CA ASN A 203 2.19 16.96 6.21
C ASN A 203 1.02 16.39 7.05
N HIS A 204 -0.23 16.54 6.61
CA HIS A 204 -1.40 15.96 7.24
C HIS A 204 -1.63 14.56 6.71
N PHE A 205 -0.84 13.63 7.21
CA PHE A 205 -1.22 12.22 7.13
C PHE A 205 -2.28 11.89 8.18
N ILE A 206 -3.07 10.85 7.94
CA ILE A 206 -4.06 10.36 8.90
C ILE A 206 -3.33 9.86 10.16
N THR A 207 -3.49 10.61 11.26
CA THR A 207 -2.78 10.40 12.54
C THR A 207 -3.18 9.13 13.28
N SER A 208 -4.37 8.56 13.01
CA SER A 208 -4.86 7.35 13.68
C SER A 208 -4.03 6.11 13.37
N VAL A 209 -3.35 6.08 12.23
CA VAL A 209 -2.46 4.97 11.81
C VAL A 209 -1.12 5.04 12.54
N ASP A 210 -0.64 6.25 12.84
CA ASP A 210 0.63 6.45 13.56
C ASP A 210 0.46 6.14 15.06
N ALA A 211 -0.75 6.27 15.63
CA ALA A 211 -1.05 5.97 17.03
C ALA A 211 -0.83 4.49 17.41
N HIS A 212 -0.97 3.55 16.45
CA HIS A 212 -0.67 2.14 16.72
C HIS A 212 0.85 1.88 16.88
N GLN A 213 1.69 2.77 16.34
CA GLN A 213 3.15 2.73 16.48
C GLN A 213 3.60 3.17 17.87
N ASP A 214 2.88 4.07 18.53
CA ASP A 214 3.21 4.57 19.88
C ASP A 214 2.94 3.55 20.99
N LYS A 215 2.05 2.57 20.77
CA LYS A 215 1.82 1.48 21.74
C LYS A 215 3.09 0.65 22.01
N ARG A 216 3.99 0.50 21.04
CA ARG A 216 5.28 -0.20 21.23
C ARG A 216 6.25 0.62 22.08
N LYS A 217 6.31 1.94 21.88
CA LYS A 217 7.11 2.83 22.73
C LYS A 217 6.58 2.83 24.17
N GLY A 218 5.26 2.83 24.32
CA GLY A 218 4.59 2.68 25.62
C GLY A 218 4.95 1.36 26.32
N PHE A 219 4.93 0.24 25.60
CA PHE A 219 5.34 -1.05 26.16
C PHE A 219 6.79 -1.04 26.63
N VAL A 220 7.72 -0.57 25.79
CA VAL A 220 9.16 -0.48 26.13
C VAL A 220 9.38 0.38 27.38
N LEU A 221 8.72 1.54 27.46
CA LEU A 221 8.80 2.45 28.60
C LEU A 221 8.30 1.78 29.89
N VAL A 222 7.16 1.08 29.83
CA VAL A 222 6.60 0.33 30.96
C VAL A 222 7.56 -0.78 31.42
N THR A 223 8.13 -1.56 30.50
CA THR A 223 9.13 -2.57 30.84
C THR A 223 10.40 -1.99 31.46
N LEU A 224 10.86 -0.82 30.98
CA LEU A 224 12.04 -0.13 31.53
C LEU A 224 11.79 0.34 32.96
N ILE A 225 10.62 0.93 33.22
CA ILE A 225 10.22 1.35 34.57
C ILE A 225 10.14 0.15 35.51
N ALA A 226 9.52 -0.94 35.07
CA ALA A 226 9.40 -2.18 35.85
C ALA A 226 10.78 -2.80 36.17
N ALA A 227 11.69 -2.84 35.19
CA ALA A 227 13.05 -3.34 35.40
C ALA A 227 13.85 -2.46 36.37
N ALA A 228 13.72 -1.13 36.25
CA ALA A 228 14.38 -0.19 37.16
C ALA A 228 13.86 -0.31 38.60
N THR A 229 12.54 -0.50 38.79
CA THR A 229 11.96 -0.71 40.13
C THR A 229 12.41 -2.03 40.74
N LEU A 230 12.42 -3.12 39.96
CA LEU A 230 12.94 -4.42 40.41
C LEU A 230 14.41 -4.34 40.85
N LEU A 231 15.27 -3.68 40.06
CA LEU A 231 16.68 -3.46 40.43
C LEU A 231 16.81 -2.60 41.69
N GLY A 232 15.97 -1.58 41.85
CA GLY A 232 15.90 -0.76 43.06
C GLY A 232 15.52 -1.57 44.30
N ILE A 233 14.48 -2.40 44.19
CA ILE A 233 14.00 -3.28 45.27
C ILE A 233 15.09 -4.29 45.67
N VAL A 234 15.73 -4.96 44.70
CA VAL A 234 16.82 -5.90 44.97
C VAL A 234 18.00 -5.20 45.66
N LYS A 235 18.34 -3.98 45.26
CA LYS A 235 19.42 -3.19 45.87
C LYS A 235 19.10 -2.80 47.32
N VAL A 236 17.85 -2.48 47.64
CA VAL A 236 17.39 -2.16 49.00
C VAL A 236 17.38 -3.42 49.87
N LEU A 237 16.81 -4.53 49.36
CA LEU A 237 16.81 -5.82 50.05
C LEU A 237 18.23 -6.31 50.37
N LYS A 238 19.17 -6.18 49.43
CA LYS A 238 20.57 -6.55 49.65
C LYS A 238 21.27 -5.69 50.70
N ARG A 239 20.81 -4.45 50.94
CA ARG A 239 21.33 -3.56 52.00
C ARG A 239 20.69 -3.79 53.37
N LEU A 240 19.54 -4.47 53.44
CA LEU A 240 18.86 -4.79 54.68
C LEU A 240 19.20 -6.20 55.20
N LEU A 241 19.69 -7.08 54.31
CA LEU A 241 20.11 -8.45 54.61
C LEU A 241 21.63 -8.60 54.86
N VAL A 242 22.39 -7.50 54.76
CA VAL A 242 23.79 -7.38 55.18
C VAL A 242 23.83 -6.37 56.31
#